data_AF-A0A1H2UKP3-F1
#
_entry.id   AF-A0A1H2UKP3-F1
#
_cell.length_a   1.000
_cell.length_b   1.000
_cell.length_c   1.000
_cell.angle_alpha   90.00
_cell.angle_beta   90.00
_cell.angle_gamma   90.00
#
_symmetry.space_group_name_H-M   'P 1'
#
loop_
_entity.id
_entity.type
_entity.pdbx_description
1 polymer ?
#
loop_
_entity_poly.entity_id
_entity_poly.type
_entity_poly.pdbx_seq_one_letter_code
_entity_poly.pdbx_strand_id
1 'polypeptide(L)'
;MIYFCFGIPKSGSTLAFELTCALLEAAGHAQVRLRGTLIAEDKKVNFLSRGAMRQFDRGEAQRIEAVAPPHRLLAIKTHGAPTPAVRELAEEGLIMGQANFRDPRDTLLSLMDAGDRANRRGRGAFAKMQDFRTALATYESHLAAFEEWIALPGFIATRYDEVAFRGEDFLRRISDQLRLDLPAGLDLGELVRHVHQHAFTQLNKGAPRRHRDELTINQALFLLQRCGPQLERHAGEDLDTIDLALIKAAESIPEIQLDTEQTKRLDPPPKSKTNRVRRITAPPRLACFFEHNLLMHTHLEKTAGSTLVRSLMQILGTGEVVDLRMRGTERPDKMAAADRHRIRLLSGHFHFGAWEGCFERRAVYLAAVRDPFERFRSFHAFVCLRPRHPAYPLIGERTLGEAVEIAVRNGYGCGVDYLARYFGGSTRWWPFARVRAHLEQRYIAVVPHAEVGRLIACTAEAFGMAPPATLQRNVATSYPSSDEGRTLFVKRNRLDYQVFDYVNDRCEQWLSDFPSRLTRLAAGSKP
;
A
#
# COMPACT_ATOMS: atom_id res chain seq x y z
N MET A 1 37.12 -2.45 6.51
CA MET A 1 36.23 -1.27 6.54
C MET A 1 34.80 -1.70 6.77
N ILE A 2 34.17 -1.10 7.78
CA ILE A 2 32.78 -1.36 8.16
C ILE A 2 31.88 -0.28 7.54
N TYR A 3 30.73 -0.69 6.99
CA TYR A 3 29.72 0.21 6.44
C TYR A 3 28.46 0.23 7.31
N PHE A 4 28.24 1.30 8.06
CA PHE A 4 27.07 1.41 8.92
C PHE A 4 25.81 1.81 8.14
N CYS A 5 24.74 1.05 8.35
CA CYS A 5 23.40 1.33 7.86
C CYS A 5 22.54 1.76 9.06
N PHE A 6 22.60 3.05 9.40
CA PHE A 6 21.69 3.62 10.38
C PHE A 6 20.34 3.93 9.71
N GLY A 7 19.26 3.81 10.48
CA GLY A 7 18.07 4.58 10.12
C GLY A 7 17.05 4.64 11.23
N ILE A 8 16.18 5.63 11.15
CA ILE A 8 15.09 5.79 12.09
C ILE A 8 14.19 4.54 12.04
N PRO A 9 13.72 3.98 13.17
CA PRO A 9 12.79 2.86 13.12
C PRO A 9 11.58 3.20 12.24
N LYS A 10 11.25 2.29 11.33
CA LYS A 10 10.19 2.46 10.32
C LYS A 10 10.47 3.49 9.21
N SER A 11 11.72 3.91 9.02
CA SER A 11 12.18 4.64 7.84
C SER A 11 12.53 3.76 6.63
N GLY A 12 12.29 2.45 6.68
CA GLY A 12 12.77 1.52 5.64
C GLY A 12 14.24 1.14 5.76
N SER A 13 14.89 1.43 6.89
CA SER A 13 16.29 1.08 7.19
C SER A 13 16.67 -0.40 7.04
N THR A 14 15.71 -1.33 7.11
CA THR A 14 16.00 -2.74 6.78
C THR A 14 16.14 -2.93 5.28
N LEU A 15 15.26 -2.32 4.47
CA LEU A 15 15.37 -2.37 3.02
C LEU A 15 16.66 -1.67 2.54
N ALA A 16 17.00 -0.51 3.12
CA ALA A 16 18.27 0.18 2.81
C ALA A 16 19.48 -0.73 3.08
N PHE A 17 19.50 -1.40 4.24
CA PHE A 17 20.56 -2.36 4.58
C PHE A 17 20.64 -3.53 3.59
N GLU A 18 19.52 -4.16 3.25
CA GLU A 18 19.50 -5.31 2.34
C GLU A 18 19.91 -4.92 0.91
N LEU A 19 19.50 -3.73 0.43
CA LEU A 19 19.94 -3.18 -0.85
C LEU A 19 21.46 -2.93 -0.84
N THR A 20 21.99 -2.33 0.23
CA THR A 20 23.44 -2.14 0.38
C THR A 20 24.18 -3.47 0.41
N CYS A 21 23.70 -4.47 1.16
CA CYS A 21 24.29 -5.80 1.16
C CYS A 21 24.33 -6.41 -0.24
N ALA A 22 23.22 -6.39 -0.96
CA ALA A 22 23.13 -6.95 -2.31
C ALA A 22 24.10 -6.26 -3.29
N LEU A 23 24.25 -4.94 -3.19
CA LEU A 23 25.23 -4.19 -3.99
C LEU A 23 26.66 -4.58 -3.65
N LEU A 24 26.99 -4.66 -2.35
CA LEU A 24 28.32 -5.06 -1.91
C LEU A 24 28.66 -6.48 -2.36
N GLU A 25 27.70 -7.41 -2.29
CA GLU A 25 27.89 -8.78 -2.79
C GLU A 25 28.11 -8.82 -4.31
N ALA A 26 27.34 -8.04 -5.06
CA ALA A 26 27.53 -7.89 -6.51
C ALA A 26 28.89 -7.29 -6.87
N ALA A 27 29.45 -6.43 -6.01
CA ALA A 27 30.80 -5.88 -6.14
C ALA A 27 31.91 -6.81 -5.58
N GLY A 28 31.60 -8.06 -5.22
CA GLY A 28 32.58 -9.04 -4.73
C GLY A 28 32.88 -8.97 -3.23
N HIS A 29 32.18 -8.13 -2.48
CA HIS A 29 32.29 -8.03 -1.03
C HIS A 29 31.22 -8.91 -0.34
N ALA A 30 31.51 -10.20 -0.17
CA ALA A 30 30.56 -11.11 0.47
C ALA A 30 30.17 -10.68 1.89
N GLN A 31 28.87 -10.73 2.22
CA GLN A 31 28.34 -10.29 3.51
C GLN A 31 28.26 -11.46 4.49
N VAL A 32 29.35 -11.69 5.22
CA VAL A 32 29.41 -12.78 6.21
C VAL A 32 28.56 -12.49 7.45
N ARG A 33 27.96 -13.54 7.99
CA ARG A 33 27.22 -13.48 9.26
C ARG A 33 28.20 -13.36 10.42
N LEU A 34 28.15 -12.27 11.16
CA LEU A 34 28.95 -12.09 12.38
C LEU A 34 28.30 -12.87 13.54
N ARG A 35 28.62 -14.16 13.70
CA ARG A 35 28.16 -14.98 14.84
C ARG A 35 29.15 -14.86 16.00
N GLY A 36 28.66 -14.88 17.24
CA GLY A 36 29.50 -14.89 18.44
C GLY A 36 30.19 -13.56 18.80
N THR A 37 29.86 -12.46 18.11
CA THR A 37 30.31 -11.11 18.42
C THR A 37 29.18 -10.30 19.10
N LEU A 38 29.20 -8.96 19.02
CA LEU A 38 28.13 -8.08 19.48
C LEU A 38 26.76 -8.29 18.79
N ILE A 39 26.68 -9.15 17.77
CA ILE A 39 25.44 -9.46 17.07
C ILE A 39 24.80 -10.71 17.69
N ALA A 40 23.63 -10.51 18.30
CA ALA A 40 22.88 -11.60 18.92
C ALA A 40 22.51 -12.69 17.89
N GLU A 41 22.66 -13.95 18.30
CA GLU A 41 22.43 -15.13 17.44
C GLU A 41 20.99 -15.23 16.92
N ASP A 42 20.03 -14.64 17.63
CA ASP A 42 18.60 -14.64 17.28
C ASP A 42 18.26 -13.69 16.12
N LYS A 43 19.19 -12.83 15.71
CA LYS A 43 18.96 -11.89 14.60
C LYS A 43 19.11 -12.60 13.26
N LYS A 44 18.35 -12.11 12.28
CA LYS A 44 18.39 -12.56 10.88
C LYS A 44 19.30 -11.73 9.99
N VAL A 45 19.72 -10.54 10.42
CA VAL A 45 20.64 -9.63 9.71
C VAL A 45 21.78 -9.18 10.64
N ASN A 46 22.90 -8.66 10.10
CA ASN A 46 23.99 -8.10 10.91
C ASN A 46 23.50 -6.81 11.61
N PHE A 47 22.73 -6.95 12.69
CA PHE A 47 22.07 -5.87 13.40
C PHE A 47 22.70 -5.63 14.77
N LEU A 48 23.27 -4.44 14.93
CA LEU A 48 23.77 -3.95 16.20
C LEU A 48 22.65 -3.25 16.97
N SER A 49 22.29 -3.79 18.13
CA SER A 49 21.28 -3.17 19.00
C SER A 49 21.78 -1.85 19.60
N ARG A 50 20.88 -1.01 20.15
CA ARG A 50 21.31 0.21 20.87
C ARG A 50 22.25 -0.11 22.05
N GLY A 51 22.02 -1.22 22.74
CA GLY A 51 22.87 -1.66 23.83
C GLY A 51 24.26 -2.05 23.35
N ALA A 52 24.32 -2.86 22.29
CA ALA A 52 25.58 -3.29 21.69
C ALA A 52 26.35 -2.13 21.05
N MET A 53 25.64 -1.16 20.44
CA MET A 53 26.27 0.05 19.88
C MET A 53 26.95 0.88 20.97
N ARG A 54 26.39 0.97 22.18
CA ARG A 54 27.04 1.68 23.30
C ARG A 54 28.34 1.03 23.77
N GLN A 55 28.54 -0.24 23.46
CA GLN A 55 29.76 -1.00 23.78
C GLN A 55 30.70 -1.10 22.57
N PHE A 56 30.31 -0.54 21.42
CA PHE A 56 31.12 -0.61 20.22
C PHE A 56 32.33 0.31 20.36
N ASP A 57 33.51 -0.27 20.25
CA ASP A 57 34.81 0.39 20.32
C ASP A 57 35.75 -0.10 19.21
N ARG A 58 37.01 0.35 19.24
CA ARG A 58 38.04 -0.06 18.27
C ARG A 58 38.34 -1.56 18.32
N GLY A 59 38.33 -2.17 19.50
CA GLY A 59 38.59 -3.61 19.65
C GLY A 59 37.48 -4.46 19.03
N GLU A 60 36.23 -3.99 19.08
CA GLU A 60 35.09 -4.61 18.40
C GLU A 60 35.17 -4.43 16.88
N ALA A 61 35.55 -3.25 16.40
CA ALA A 61 35.81 -3.03 14.98
C ALA A 61 36.92 -3.98 14.47
N GLN A 62 38.03 -4.10 15.18
CA GLN A 62 39.12 -5.02 14.86
C GLN A 62 38.67 -6.49 14.86
N ARG A 63 37.82 -6.90 15.81
CA ARG A 63 37.26 -8.27 15.83
C ARG A 63 36.37 -8.54 14.63
N ILE A 64 35.56 -7.57 14.21
CA ILE A 64 34.74 -7.67 12.99
C ILE A 64 35.64 -7.76 11.76
N GLU A 65 36.69 -6.95 11.69
CA GLU A 65 37.65 -6.98 10.57
C GLU A 65 38.45 -8.28 10.52
N ALA A 66 38.77 -8.89 11.66
CA ALA A 66 39.49 -10.16 11.70
C ALA A 66 38.67 -11.35 11.16
N VAL A 67 37.33 -11.29 11.26
CA VAL A 67 36.43 -12.32 10.71
C VAL A 67 35.94 -11.97 9.30
N ALA A 68 36.01 -10.70 8.92
CA ALA A 68 35.78 -10.28 7.55
C ALA A 68 37.02 -10.61 6.70
N PRO A 69 36.87 -11.12 5.46
CA PRO A 69 38.03 -11.33 4.60
C PRO A 69 38.79 -10.01 4.35
N PRO A 70 40.13 -10.03 4.21
CA PRO A 70 40.92 -8.83 3.95
C PRO A 70 40.37 -8.04 2.75
N HIS A 71 40.41 -6.70 2.85
CA HIS A 71 39.94 -5.77 1.82
C HIS A 71 38.45 -5.86 1.46
N ARG A 72 37.59 -6.36 2.38
CA ARG A 72 36.14 -6.37 2.17
C ARG A 72 35.39 -5.32 2.97
N LEU A 73 34.29 -4.88 2.36
CA LEU A 73 33.29 -4.02 2.98
C LEU A 73 32.21 -4.88 3.62
N LEU A 74 31.88 -4.60 4.87
CA LEU A 74 30.84 -5.31 5.59
C LEU A 74 29.77 -4.32 6.10
N ALA A 75 28.53 -4.53 5.66
CA ALA A 75 27.41 -3.72 6.12
C ALA A 75 26.93 -4.16 7.51
N ILE A 76 26.68 -3.19 8.39
CA ILE A 76 26.11 -3.40 9.72
C ILE A 76 24.95 -2.46 9.94
N LYS A 77 23.77 -3.01 10.22
CA LYS A 77 22.56 -2.24 10.51
C LYS A 77 22.50 -1.82 11.97
N THR A 78 22.05 -0.60 12.25
CA THR A 78 21.85 -0.12 13.63
C THR A 78 20.68 0.87 13.76
N HIS A 79 20.22 1.04 14.99
CA HIS A 79 19.33 2.14 15.42
C HIS A 79 19.96 2.96 16.56
N GLY A 80 21.20 2.66 16.95
CA GLY A 80 21.96 3.39 17.96
C GLY A 80 22.61 4.65 17.38
N ALA A 81 22.78 5.66 18.23
CA ALA A 81 23.61 6.84 17.94
C ALA A 81 25.09 6.44 17.88
N PRO A 82 25.94 7.21 17.16
CA PRO A 82 27.38 6.96 17.14
C PRO A 82 28.01 7.28 18.51
N THR A 83 28.83 6.36 19.03
CA THR A 83 29.64 6.56 20.25
C THR A 83 30.90 7.39 19.95
N PRO A 84 31.62 7.92 20.95
CA PRO A 84 32.91 8.57 20.73
C PRO A 84 33.89 7.72 19.91
N ALA A 85 33.98 6.41 20.19
CA ALA A 85 34.82 5.51 19.42
C ALA A 85 34.37 5.37 17.95
N VAL A 86 33.05 5.35 17.67
CA VAL A 86 32.55 5.39 16.29
C VAL A 86 32.95 6.69 15.59
N ARG A 87 32.93 7.82 16.31
CA ARG A 87 33.33 9.13 15.75
C ARG A 87 34.81 9.15 15.39
N GLU A 88 35.68 8.71 16.30
CA GLU A 88 37.12 8.56 16.07
C GLU A 88 37.40 7.66 14.86
N LEU A 89 36.75 6.51 14.77
CA LEU A 89 36.90 5.59 13.64
C LEU A 89 36.42 6.21 12.31
N ALA A 90 35.40 7.07 12.33
CA ALA A 90 34.92 7.77 11.14
C ALA A 90 35.87 8.89 10.72
N GLU A 91 36.44 9.63 11.66
CA GLU A 91 37.47 10.66 11.42
C GLU A 91 38.74 10.06 10.81
N GLU A 92 39.11 8.85 11.23
CA GLU A 92 40.22 8.08 10.66
C GLU A 92 39.88 7.42 9.31
N GLY A 93 38.63 7.48 8.85
CA GLY A 93 38.18 6.83 7.61
C GLY A 93 38.11 5.31 7.67
N LEU A 94 38.10 4.70 8.86
CA LEU A 94 38.00 3.26 9.06
C LEU A 94 36.56 2.74 8.95
N ILE A 95 35.59 3.64 9.13
CA ILE A 95 34.18 3.35 8.92
C ILE A 95 33.53 4.43 8.05
N MET A 96 32.50 4.03 7.32
CA MET A 96 31.65 4.91 6.51
C MET A 96 30.21 4.43 6.64
N GLY A 97 29.25 5.14 6.04
CA GLY A 97 27.89 4.63 6.05
C GLY A 97 26.83 5.51 5.44
N GLN A 98 25.61 5.12 5.74
CA GLN A 98 24.39 5.84 5.40
C GLN A 98 23.51 5.98 6.62
N ALA A 99 22.77 7.08 6.66
CA ALA A 99 21.70 7.31 7.62
C ALA A 99 20.40 7.51 6.84
N ASN A 100 19.38 6.69 7.13
CA ASN A 100 18.11 6.71 6.41
C ASN A 100 17.01 7.47 7.17
N PHE A 101 16.56 8.57 6.57
CA PHE A 101 15.50 9.46 7.01
C PHE A 101 14.18 9.13 6.34
N ARG A 102 13.07 9.37 7.03
CA ARG A 102 11.73 9.33 6.45
C ARG A 102 10.94 10.48 7.04
N ASP A 103 10.03 11.01 6.24
CA ASP A 103 9.10 12.04 6.69
C ASP A 103 8.55 11.70 8.11
N PRO A 104 8.70 12.60 9.10
CA PRO A 104 8.22 12.41 10.46
C PRO A 104 6.75 11.98 10.50
N ARG A 105 5.91 12.61 9.67
CA ARG A 105 4.47 12.39 9.63
C ARG A 105 4.14 10.94 9.29
N ASP A 106 4.82 10.39 8.30
CA ASP A 106 4.68 8.99 7.89
C ASP A 106 5.35 8.00 8.86
N THR A 107 6.45 8.42 9.48
CA THR A 107 7.19 7.59 10.44
C THR A 107 6.39 7.37 11.71
N LEU A 108 5.77 8.42 12.27
CA LEU A 108 4.91 8.32 13.44
C LEU A 108 3.72 7.37 13.19
N LEU A 109 3.01 7.55 12.07
CA LEU A 109 1.94 6.62 11.67
C LEU A 109 2.42 5.17 11.58
N SER A 110 3.64 4.97 11.07
CA SER A 110 4.24 3.65 10.92
C SER A 110 4.71 3.02 12.25
N LEU A 111 5.10 3.86 13.22
CA LEU A 111 5.42 3.47 14.59
C LEU A 111 4.16 3.06 15.36
N MET A 112 3.11 3.87 15.28
CA MET A 112 1.80 3.56 15.87
C MET A 112 1.23 2.24 15.31
N ASP A 113 1.27 2.06 13.99
CA ASP A 113 0.91 0.79 13.34
C ASP A 113 1.69 -0.41 13.91
N ALA A 114 2.98 -0.20 14.22
CA ALA A 114 3.82 -1.26 14.77
C ALA A 114 3.48 -1.53 16.24
N GLY A 115 3.14 -0.50 17.01
CA GLY A 115 2.64 -0.61 18.37
C GLY A 115 1.34 -1.39 18.45
N ASP A 116 0.36 -1.01 17.64
CA ASP A 116 -0.93 -1.70 17.54
C ASP A 116 -0.75 -3.20 17.25
N ARG A 117 0.13 -3.54 16.28
CA ARG A 117 0.44 -4.93 15.96
C ARG A 117 1.14 -5.67 17.08
N ALA A 118 2.08 -5.02 17.78
CA ALA A 118 2.79 -5.62 18.91
C ALA A 118 1.83 -5.89 20.08
N ASN A 119 0.95 -4.94 20.38
CA ASN A 119 -0.07 -5.06 21.42
C ASN A 119 -1.07 -6.17 21.13
N ARG A 120 -1.60 -6.26 19.89
CA ARG A 120 -2.47 -7.37 19.47
C ARG A 120 -1.82 -8.74 19.59
N ARG A 121 -0.48 -8.82 19.50
CA ARG A 121 0.29 -10.06 19.65
C ARG A 121 0.70 -10.34 21.10
N GLY A 122 0.47 -9.40 22.02
CA GLY A 122 0.95 -9.46 23.41
C GLY A 122 2.47 -9.40 23.56
N ARG A 123 3.21 -9.06 22.49
CA ARG A 123 4.68 -9.03 22.48
C ARG A 123 5.23 -8.20 21.32
N GLY A 124 6.40 -7.59 21.51
CA GLY A 124 7.18 -6.96 20.46
C GLY A 124 7.84 -5.66 20.91
N ALA A 125 8.94 -5.29 20.25
CA ALA A 125 9.75 -4.12 20.59
C ALA A 125 8.98 -2.78 20.53
N PHE A 126 7.84 -2.75 19.82
CA PHE A 126 7.01 -1.55 19.65
C PHE A 126 5.78 -1.51 20.56
N ALA A 127 5.56 -2.48 21.47
CA ALA A 127 4.34 -2.53 22.30
C ALA A 127 4.08 -1.25 23.12
N LYS A 128 5.14 -0.50 23.44
CA LYS A 128 5.06 0.80 24.13
C LYS A 128 4.53 1.94 23.26
N MET A 129 4.48 1.79 21.94
CA MET A 129 4.00 2.82 20.98
C MET A 129 2.47 2.85 20.93
N GLN A 130 1.83 3.21 22.05
CA GLN A 130 0.37 3.20 22.19
C GLN A 130 -0.28 4.50 21.77
N ASP A 131 0.49 5.59 21.81
CA ASP A 131 -0.02 6.93 21.59
C ASP A 131 0.95 7.77 20.76
N PHE A 132 0.43 8.88 20.26
CA PHE A 132 1.14 9.82 19.40
C PHE A 132 2.37 10.45 20.07
N ARG A 133 2.31 10.74 21.38
CA ARG A 133 3.41 11.39 22.12
C ARG A 133 4.58 10.43 22.29
N THR A 134 4.30 9.18 22.64
CA THR A 134 5.33 8.15 22.75
C THR A 134 5.99 7.86 21.39
N ALA A 135 5.20 7.85 20.31
CA ALA A 135 5.72 7.71 18.95
C ALA A 135 6.61 8.91 18.55
N LEU A 136 6.19 10.14 18.87
CA LEU A 136 6.96 11.36 18.62
C LEU A 136 8.27 11.38 19.40
N ALA A 137 8.24 11.17 20.72
CA ALA A 137 9.45 11.19 21.55
C ALA A 137 10.46 10.11 21.09
N THR A 138 9.95 8.96 20.65
CA THR A 138 10.79 7.92 20.04
C THR A 138 11.42 8.41 18.75
N TYR A 139 10.63 9.04 17.87
CA TYR A 139 11.10 9.59 16.62
C TYR A 139 12.15 10.68 16.84
N GLU A 140 11.90 11.67 17.72
CA GLU A 140 12.82 12.77 18.04
C GLU A 140 14.17 12.23 18.55
N SER A 141 14.17 11.22 19.43
CA SER A 141 15.40 10.60 19.90
C SER A 141 16.22 9.93 18.78
N HIS A 142 15.55 9.47 17.72
CA HIS A 142 16.19 8.88 16.55
C HIS A 142 16.53 9.90 15.48
N LEU A 143 15.85 11.02 15.43
CA LEU A 143 16.19 12.16 14.58
C LEU A 143 17.50 12.81 15.06
N ALA A 144 17.69 12.99 16.37
CA ALA A 144 18.96 13.46 16.91
C ALA A 144 20.12 12.51 16.54
N ALA A 145 19.91 11.19 16.71
CA ALA A 145 20.90 10.19 16.29
C ALA A 145 21.15 10.23 14.76
N PHE A 146 20.11 10.47 13.96
CA PHE A 146 20.25 10.64 12.51
C PHE A 146 21.17 11.82 12.18
N GLU A 147 20.92 12.98 12.78
CA GLU A 147 21.73 14.19 12.60
C GLU A 147 23.19 13.96 13.03
N GLU A 148 23.41 13.24 14.13
CA GLU A 148 24.75 12.86 14.58
C GLU A 148 25.49 11.98 13.56
N TRP A 149 24.81 11.03 12.91
CA TRP A 149 25.42 10.15 11.90
C TRP A 149 25.81 10.90 10.64
N ILE A 150 24.92 11.75 10.10
CA ILE A 150 25.20 12.48 8.84
C ILE A 150 26.23 13.60 9.03
N ALA A 151 26.51 13.99 10.27
CA ALA A 151 27.59 14.92 10.59
C ALA A 151 28.98 14.26 10.56
N LEU A 152 29.06 12.92 10.56
CA LEU A 152 30.35 12.22 10.52
C LEU A 152 30.95 12.21 9.12
N PRO A 153 32.29 12.30 9.00
CA PRO A 153 32.97 12.10 7.72
C PRO A 153 32.61 10.75 7.09
N GLY A 154 32.37 10.75 5.78
CA GLY A 154 32.06 9.53 5.05
C GLY A 154 30.65 8.96 5.26
N PHE A 155 29.73 9.71 5.88
CA PHE A 155 28.32 9.35 5.99
C PHE A 155 27.43 10.17 5.06
N ILE A 156 26.44 9.51 4.43
CA ILE A 156 25.45 10.18 3.58
C ILE A 156 24.03 10.08 4.14
N ALA A 157 23.25 11.13 3.92
CA ALA A 157 21.81 11.12 4.16
C ALA A 157 21.09 10.41 3.00
N THR A 158 20.20 9.48 3.33
CA THR A 158 19.35 8.73 2.39
C THR A 158 17.89 8.86 2.83
N ARG A 159 16.96 8.68 1.89
CA ARG A 159 15.53 8.90 2.15
C ARG A 159 14.72 7.64 1.92
N TYR A 160 13.66 7.45 2.69
CA TYR A 160 12.76 6.31 2.51
C TYR A 160 12.18 6.23 1.10
N ASP A 161 11.76 7.35 0.51
CA ASP A 161 11.14 7.33 -0.82
C ASP A 161 12.15 6.98 -1.91
N GLU A 162 13.39 7.43 -1.73
CA GLU A 162 14.53 7.02 -2.55
C GLU A 162 14.79 5.51 -2.41
N VAL A 163 14.95 5.02 -1.19
CA VAL A 163 15.21 3.60 -0.89
C VAL A 163 14.07 2.68 -1.37
N ALA A 164 12.82 3.09 -1.19
CA ALA A 164 11.65 2.23 -1.40
C ALA A 164 11.10 2.28 -2.84
N PHE A 165 11.25 3.41 -3.53
CA PHE A 165 10.64 3.63 -4.84
C PHE A 165 11.64 4.00 -5.94
N ARG A 166 12.86 4.44 -5.58
CA ARG A 166 13.95 4.78 -6.50
C ARG A 166 15.23 4.02 -6.14
N GLY A 167 15.09 2.71 -5.88
CA GLY A 167 16.18 1.87 -5.37
C GLY A 167 17.45 1.91 -6.23
N GLU A 168 17.34 2.10 -7.55
CA GLU A 168 18.51 2.24 -8.43
C GLU A 168 19.32 3.50 -8.12
N ASP A 169 18.66 4.64 -7.90
CA ASP A 169 19.32 5.90 -7.56
C ASP A 169 20.04 5.78 -6.20
N PHE A 170 19.37 5.15 -5.24
CA PHE A 170 19.97 4.79 -3.96
C PHE A 170 21.24 3.95 -4.15
N LEU A 171 21.19 2.86 -4.92
CA LEU A 171 22.35 2.00 -5.15
C LEU A 171 23.50 2.73 -5.87
N ARG A 172 23.20 3.59 -6.84
CA ARG A 172 24.22 4.41 -7.52
C ARG A 172 24.96 5.30 -6.51
N ARG A 173 24.25 5.99 -5.63
CA ARG A 173 24.88 6.86 -4.61
C ARG A 173 25.78 6.08 -3.65
N ILE A 174 25.37 4.87 -3.25
CA ILE A 174 26.20 4.01 -2.40
C ILE A 174 27.45 3.54 -3.16
N SER A 175 27.30 3.17 -4.43
CA SER A 175 28.41 2.82 -5.30
C SER A 175 29.41 3.97 -5.46
N ASP A 176 28.91 5.18 -5.70
CA ASP A 176 29.73 6.39 -5.87
C ASP A 176 30.47 6.76 -4.58
N GLN A 177 29.77 6.71 -3.44
CA GLN A 177 30.37 6.98 -2.12
C GLN A 177 31.53 6.02 -1.83
N LEU A 178 31.36 4.74 -2.16
CA LEU A 178 32.32 3.69 -1.88
C LEU A 178 33.34 3.48 -3.00
N ARG A 179 33.17 4.16 -4.14
CA ARG A 179 33.97 3.99 -5.36
C ARG A 179 34.08 2.52 -5.77
N LEU A 180 32.94 1.82 -5.77
CA LEU A 180 32.90 0.40 -6.11
C LEU A 180 33.18 0.19 -7.60
N ASP A 181 33.98 -0.83 -7.90
CA ASP A 181 34.14 -1.34 -9.25
C ASP A 181 33.03 -2.37 -9.51
N LEU A 182 31.94 -1.93 -10.15
CA LEU A 182 30.79 -2.78 -10.42
C LEU A 182 31.04 -3.64 -11.66
N PRO A 183 30.68 -4.93 -11.66
CA PRO A 183 30.82 -5.79 -12.82
C PRO A 183 30.18 -5.21 -14.08
N ALA A 184 30.86 -5.32 -15.22
CA ALA A 184 30.33 -4.91 -16.51
C ALA A 184 29.00 -5.64 -16.78
N GLY A 185 27.93 -4.86 -16.97
CA GLY A 185 26.59 -5.40 -17.24
C GLY A 185 25.71 -5.66 -16.01
N LEU A 186 26.14 -5.28 -14.80
CA LEU A 186 25.27 -5.34 -13.61
C LEU A 186 24.03 -4.43 -13.80
N ASP A 187 22.84 -5.02 -13.85
CA ASP A 187 21.56 -4.30 -13.85
C ASP A 187 21.12 -4.01 -12.40
N LEU A 188 21.27 -2.75 -11.97
CA LEU A 188 20.83 -2.32 -10.63
C LEU A 188 19.31 -2.46 -10.44
N GLY A 189 18.51 -2.33 -11.50
CA GLY A 189 17.07 -2.52 -11.44
C GLY A 189 16.69 -3.97 -11.19
N GLU A 190 17.42 -4.94 -11.76
CA GLU A 190 17.26 -6.35 -11.45
C GLU A 190 17.64 -6.66 -9.99
N LEU A 191 18.75 -6.08 -9.51
CA LEU A 191 19.20 -6.24 -8.13
C LEU A 191 18.16 -5.70 -7.13
N VAL A 192 17.59 -4.52 -7.40
CA VAL A 192 16.49 -3.96 -6.60
C VAL A 192 15.29 -4.90 -6.62
N ARG A 193 14.84 -5.36 -7.79
CA ARG A 193 13.72 -6.31 -7.90
C ARG A 193 13.97 -7.59 -7.10
N HIS A 194 15.19 -8.12 -7.15
CA HIS A 194 15.58 -9.30 -6.40
C HIS A 194 15.45 -9.08 -4.89
N VAL A 195 15.99 -7.98 -4.36
CA VAL A 195 15.90 -7.64 -2.93
C VAL A 195 14.45 -7.45 -2.50
N HIS A 196 13.63 -6.75 -3.28
CA HIS A 196 12.21 -6.56 -2.95
C HIS A 196 11.42 -7.88 -2.89
N GLN A 197 11.80 -8.89 -3.66
CA GLN A 197 11.13 -10.19 -3.69
C GLN A 197 11.60 -11.14 -2.58
N HIS A 198 12.89 -11.12 -2.24
CA HIS A 198 13.51 -12.16 -1.41
C HIS A 198 13.96 -11.67 -0.04
N ALA A 199 14.34 -10.39 0.09
CA ALA A 199 14.91 -9.89 1.33
C ALA A 199 13.85 -9.79 2.44
N PHE A 200 14.30 -10.00 3.68
CA PHE A 200 13.45 -9.91 4.85
C PHE A 200 13.12 -8.45 5.17
N THR A 201 12.17 -7.87 4.44
CA THR A 201 11.69 -6.52 4.67
C THR A 201 10.32 -6.58 5.36
N GLN A 202 10.22 -5.98 6.56
CA GLN A 202 8.93 -5.78 7.22
C GLN A 202 8.21 -4.58 6.59
N LEU A 203 7.81 -4.74 5.33
CA LEU A 203 7.01 -3.75 4.62
C LEU A 203 5.65 -3.65 5.33
N ASN A 204 5.35 -2.46 5.87
CA ASN A 204 4.04 -2.20 6.48
C ASN A 204 2.99 -1.96 5.38
N LYS A 205 2.69 -0.68 5.10
CA LYS A 205 1.75 -0.27 4.06
C LYS A 205 2.44 0.01 2.71
N GLY A 206 3.73 0.37 2.74
CA GLY A 206 4.49 0.69 1.51
C GLY A 206 3.94 1.88 0.72
N ALA A 207 3.13 2.74 1.34
CA ALA A 207 2.51 3.89 0.69
C ALA A 207 3.34 5.16 0.94
N PRO A 208 3.69 5.93 -0.11
CA PRO A 208 4.28 7.25 0.04
C PRO A 208 3.22 8.24 0.53
N ARG A 209 3.64 9.25 1.32
CA ARG A 209 2.83 10.41 1.73
C ARG A 209 1.47 10.09 2.36
N ARG A 210 1.33 8.94 3.01
CA ARG A 210 0.07 8.48 3.66
C ARG A 210 -0.41 9.42 4.77
N HIS A 211 0.46 10.25 5.31
CA HIS A 211 0.08 11.28 6.27
C HIS A 211 -0.99 12.24 5.77
N ARG A 212 -1.12 12.43 4.45
CA ARG A 212 -2.16 13.27 3.85
C ARG A 212 -3.56 12.73 4.09
N ASP A 213 -3.67 11.40 4.12
CA ASP A 213 -4.95 10.70 4.23
C ASP A 213 -5.25 10.31 5.69
N GLU A 214 -4.20 10.09 6.49
CA GLU A 214 -4.34 9.52 7.84
C GLU A 214 -4.15 10.50 9.00
N LEU A 215 -3.51 11.67 8.78
CA LEU A 215 -3.40 12.69 9.81
C LEU A 215 -4.49 13.73 9.65
N THR A 216 -5.02 14.20 10.77
CA THR A 216 -5.79 15.45 10.76
C THR A 216 -4.88 16.63 10.45
N ILE A 217 -5.45 17.73 9.96
CA ILE A 217 -4.70 18.97 9.70
C ILE A 217 -3.96 19.43 10.97
N ASN A 218 -4.59 19.34 12.15
CA ASN A 218 -3.94 19.72 13.42
C ASN A 218 -2.74 18.82 13.76
N GLN A 219 -2.86 17.51 13.57
CA GLN A 219 -1.74 16.58 13.77
C GLN A 219 -0.60 16.85 12.79
N ALA A 220 -0.93 17.11 11.52
CA ALA A 220 0.07 17.44 10.51
C ALA A 220 0.81 18.75 10.87
N LEU A 221 0.08 19.82 11.15
CA LEU A 221 0.66 21.12 11.53
C LEU A 221 1.46 21.03 12.84
N PHE A 222 0.96 20.30 13.83
CA PHE A 222 1.69 20.04 15.09
C PHE A 222 3.06 19.40 14.86
N LEU A 223 3.13 18.42 13.94
CA LEU A 223 4.39 17.78 13.58
C LEU A 223 5.30 18.71 12.77
N LEU A 224 4.73 19.52 11.88
CA LEU A 224 5.50 20.48 11.09
C LEU A 224 6.08 21.61 11.95
N GLN A 225 5.40 22.03 13.02
CA GLN A 225 5.97 22.97 14.00
C GLN A 225 7.23 22.42 14.70
N ARG A 226 7.32 21.09 14.85
CA ARG A 226 8.43 20.44 15.57
C ARG A 226 9.54 19.93 14.66
N CYS A 227 9.16 19.41 13.49
CA CYS A 227 10.06 18.69 12.59
C CYS A 227 10.14 19.30 11.18
N GLY A 228 9.44 20.42 10.93
CA GLY A 228 9.45 21.13 9.64
C GLY A 228 10.87 21.48 9.17
N PRO A 229 11.72 22.12 10.00
CA PRO A 229 13.07 22.48 9.60
C PRO A 229 13.92 21.27 9.17
N GLN A 230 13.82 20.15 9.88
CA GLN A 230 14.53 18.92 9.51
C GLN A 230 13.95 18.28 8.25
N LEU A 231 12.63 18.35 8.06
CA LEU A 231 11.97 17.85 6.86
C LEU A 231 12.43 18.65 5.62
N GLU A 232 12.48 19.99 5.70
CA GLU A 232 13.03 20.82 4.61
C GLU A 232 14.50 20.50 4.33
N ARG A 233 15.30 20.40 5.40
CA ARG A 233 16.74 20.14 5.28
C ARG A 233 17.05 18.78 4.66
N HIS A 234 16.31 17.74 5.01
CA HIS A 234 16.66 16.35 4.68
C HIS A 234 15.76 15.71 3.62
N ALA A 235 14.62 16.32 3.30
CA ALA A 235 13.68 15.82 2.30
C ALA A 235 13.16 16.91 1.36
N GLY A 236 13.81 18.09 1.31
CA GLY A 236 13.36 19.25 0.52
C GLY A 236 13.00 18.92 -0.94
N GLU A 237 13.76 18.05 -1.62
CA GLU A 237 13.46 17.68 -3.01
C GLU A 237 12.20 16.78 -3.15
N ASP A 238 11.76 16.13 -2.07
CA ASP A 238 10.54 15.30 -2.06
C ASP A 238 9.30 16.09 -1.63
N LEU A 239 9.46 17.34 -1.17
CA LEU A 239 8.35 18.21 -0.77
C LEU A 239 7.70 18.84 -1.99
N ASP A 240 6.38 18.70 -2.10
CA ASP A 240 5.63 19.42 -3.12
C ASP A 240 5.09 20.76 -2.58
N THR A 241 4.38 21.49 -3.44
CA THR A 241 3.83 22.82 -3.10
C THR A 241 2.88 22.77 -1.90
N ILE A 242 2.19 21.65 -1.64
CA ILE A 242 1.30 21.51 -0.49
C ILE A 242 2.12 21.35 0.78
N ASP A 243 3.17 20.53 0.75
CA ASP A 243 4.06 20.34 1.91
C ASP A 243 4.74 21.66 2.32
N LEU A 244 5.29 22.39 1.34
CA LEU A 244 5.92 23.69 1.58
C LEU A 244 4.92 24.72 2.13
N ALA A 245 3.68 24.73 1.61
CA ALA A 245 2.64 25.62 2.12
C ALA A 245 2.26 25.27 3.57
N LEU A 246 2.17 23.98 3.92
CA LEU A 246 1.87 23.54 5.28
C LEU A 246 3.00 23.82 6.25
N ILE A 247 4.26 23.71 5.83
CA ILE A 247 5.43 24.08 6.65
C ILE A 247 5.39 25.57 6.96
N LYS A 248 5.24 26.42 5.93
CA LYS A 248 5.11 27.86 6.12
C LYS A 248 3.91 28.25 6.98
N ALA A 249 2.78 27.56 6.80
CA ALA A 249 1.61 27.76 7.64
C ALA A 249 1.91 27.42 9.11
N ALA A 250 2.55 26.28 9.36
CA ALA A 250 2.93 25.83 10.70
C ALA A 250 3.85 26.82 11.44
N GLU A 251 4.74 27.51 10.72
CA GLU A 251 5.61 28.57 11.27
C GLU A 251 4.83 29.84 11.66
N SER A 252 3.75 30.14 10.95
CA SER A 252 3.00 31.39 11.11
C SER A 252 1.88 31.33 12.14
N ILE A 253 1.48 30.14 12.57
CA ILE A 253 0.37 29.93 13.49
C ILE A 253 0.86 29.75 14.94
N PRO A 254 0.05 30.07 15.96
CA PRO A 254 0.39 29.81 17.36
C PRO A 254 0.72 28.33 17.60
N GLU A 255 1.47 28.05 18.67
CA GLU A 255 1.82 26.67 19.05
C GLU A 255 0.55 25.81 19.17
N ILE A 256 0.50 24.74 18.39
CA ILE A 256 -0.60 23.77 18.45
C ILE A 256 -0.35 22.86 19.64
N GLN A 257 -1.34 22.75 20.52
CA GLN A 257 -1.39 21.74 21.57
C GLN A 257 -2.33 20.63 21.11
N LEU A 258 -1.82 19.39 20.99
CA LEU A 258 -2.69 18.24 20.77
C LEU A 258 -3.35 17.85 22.10
N ASP A 259 -4.68 17.96 22.14
CA ASP A 259 -5.49 17.41 23.22
C ASP A 259 -5.33 15.87 23.26
N THR A 260 -5.48 15.29 24.43
CA THR A 260 -5.46 13.86 24.75
C THR A 260 -6.39 13.02 23.86
N GLU A 261 -7.49 13.58 23.36
CA GLU A 261 -8.36 12.90 22.39
C GLU A 261 -7.80 12.97 20.96
N GLN A 262 -7.06 14.03 20.61
CA GLN A 262 -6.38 14.17 19.31
C GLN A 262 -5.07 13.37 19.23
N THR A 263 -4.56 12.84 20.36
CA THR A 263 -3.43 11.91 20.39
C THR A 263 -3.85 10.46 20.21
N LYS A 264 -5.15 10.16 20.33
CA LYS A 264 -5.71 8.85 19.96
C LYS A 264 -5.82 8.78 18.46
N ARG A 265 -5.41 7.64 17.91
CA ARG A 265 -5.70 7.32 16.52
C ARG A 265 -7.23 7.22 16.37
N LEU A 266 -7.76 7.56 15.20
CA LEU A 266 -9.11 7.09 14.84
C LEU A 266 -9.10 5.56 14.96
N ASP A 267 -9.80 5.02 15.97
CA ASP A 267 -9.78 3.60 16.27
C ASP A 267 -10.33 2.81 15.08
N PRO A 268 -9.57 1.84 14.52
CA PRO A 268 -10.16 0.85 13.65
C PRO A 268 -11.05 -0.09 14.51
N PRO A 269 -12.20 -0.52 14.00
CA PRO A 269 -13.18 -1.28 14.77
C PRO A 269 -12.60 -2.61 15.28
N PRO A 270 -13.07 -3.10 16.45
CA PRO A 270 -12.52 -4.29 17.09
C PRO A 270 -12.71 -5.53 16.21
N LYS A 271 -11.62 -6.28 16.00
CA LYS A 271 -11.64 -7.55 15.24
C LYS A 271 -12.14 -8.70 16.11
N SER A 272 -13.17 -9.41 15.64
CA SER A 272 -13.71 -10.60 16.29
C SER A 272 -12.70 -11.77 16.24
N LYS A 273 -12.66 -12.59 17.29
CA LYS A 273 -11.81 -13.78 17.39
C LYS A 273 -12.47 -14.95 16.66
N THR A 274 -11.75 -15.59 15.74
CA THR A 274 -12.22 -16.74 14.95
C THR A 274 -12.18 -18.05 15.76
N ASN A 275 -13.19 -18.90 15.55
CA ASN A 275 -13.24 -20.29 16.05
C ASN A 275 -13.59 -21.28 14.92
N ARG A 276 -13.15 -22.53 15.12
CA ARG A 276 -13.13 -23.68 14.18
C ARG A 276 -14.40 -23.92 13.34
N VAL A 277 -14.18 -24.27 12.08
CA VAL A 277 -15.21 -24.61 11.07
C VAL A 277 -15.76 -26.03 11.29
N ARG A 278 -17.05 -26.14 11.58
CA ARG A 278 -17.89 -27.30 11.25
C ARG A 278 -18.67 -26.97 9.97
N ARG A 279 -18.96 -27.98 9.14
CA ARG A 279 -19.89 -27.86 8.01
C ARG A 279 -21.29 -27.52 8.56
N ILE A 280 -21.91 -26.44 8.07
CA ILE A 280 -23.27 -26.02 8.44
C ILE A 280 -24.08 -25.79 7.15
N THR A 281 -25.32 -26.27 7.16
CA THR A 281 -26.44 -25.76 6.36
C THR A 281 -26.49 -24.24 6.41
N ALA A 282 -26.82 -23.57 5.29
CA ALA A 282 -26.79 -22.11 5.19
C ALA A 282 -27.53 -21.45 6.39
N PRO A 283 -26.89 -20.51 7.11
CA PRO A 283 -27.49 -19.93 8.31
C PRO A 283 -28.78 -19.14 7.97
N PRO A 284 -29.79 -19.10 8.86
CA PRO A 284 -31.10 -18.47 8.61
C PRO A 284 -31.04 -17.02 8.11
N ARG A 285 -29.96 -16.30 8.45
CA ARG A 285 -29.71 -14.90 8.02
C ARG A 285 -29.47 -14.76 6.52
N LEU A 286 -28.93 -15.78 5.85
CA LEU A 286 -28.67 -15.76 4.40
C LEU A 286 -29.98 -15.83 3.61
N ALA A 287 -30.89 -16.72 4.02
CA ALA A 287 -32.16 -16.94 3.34
C ALA A 287 -33.00 -15.65 3.36
N CYS A 288 -33.14 -15.04 4.53
CA CYS A 288 -33.90 -13.81 4.72
C CYS A 288 -33.38 -12.62 3.87
N PHE A 289 -32.07 -12.49 3.69
CA PHE A 289 -31.51 -11.45 2.81
C PHE A 289 -31.98 -11.64 1.35
N PHE A 290 -31.85 -12.84 0.80
CA PHE A 290 -32.12 -13.10 -0.62
C PHE A 290 -33.60 -13.26 -0.97
N GLU A 291 -34.49 -13.40 0.02
CA GLU A 291 -35.95 -13.31 -0.16
C GLU A 291 -36.35 -11.96 -0.77
N HIS A 292 -35.74 -10.86 -0.29
CA HIS A 292 -36.12 -9.50 -0.67
C HIS A 292 -35.04 -8.76 -1.48
N ASN A 293 -33.81 -9.26 -1.48
CA ASN A 293 -32.67 -8.59 -2.10
C ASN A 293 -31.97 -9.46 -3.14
N LEU A 294 -31.30 -8.79 -4.08
CA LEU A 294 -30.42 -9.37 -5.08
C LEU A 294 -29.07 -8.68 -4.98
N LEU A 295 -27.98 -9.44 -4.91
CA LEU A 295 -26.64 -8.88 -4.94
C LEU A 295 -26.24 -8.59 -6.40
N MET A 296 -25.74 -7.39 -6.66
CA MET A 296 -25.26 -6.94 -7.96
C MET A 296 -23.77 -6.63 -7.84
N HIS A 297 -22.93 -7.33 -8.61
CA HIS A 297 -21.52 -6.99 -8.71
C HIS A 297 -21.25 -6.21 -10.00
N THR A 298 -21.09 -4.89 -9.85
CA THR A 298 -20.66 -3.99 -10.93
C THR A 298 -19.20 -4.30 -11.25
N HIS A 299 -18.98 -5.19 -12.22
CA HIS A 299 -17.65 -5.66 -12.56
C HIS A 299 -16.94 -4.61 -13.42
N LEU A 300 -16.04 -3.85 -12.81
CA LEU A 300 -15.18 -2.91 -13.51
C LEU A 300 -13.95 -3.63 -14.08
N GLU A 301 -13.59 -3.32 -15.32
CA GLU A 301 -12.43 -3.95 -15.95
C GLU A 301 -11.16 -3.61 -15.17
N LYS A 302 -10.33 -4.65 -14.95
CA LYS A 302 -8.99 -4.53 -14.35
C LYS A 302 -8.95 -4.04 -12.90
N THR A 303 -10.04 -4.21 -12.14
CA THR A 303 -10.13 -3.88 -10.71
C THR A 303 -10.18 -5.12 -9.80
N ALA A 304 -9.67 -6.26 -10.27
CA ALA A 304 -9.77 -7.57 -9.60
C ALA A 304 -11.20 -8.14 -9.48
N GLY A 305 -12.16 -7.65 -10.27
CA GLY A 305 -13.53 -8.18 -10.31
C GLY A 305 -13.63 -9.68 -10.63
N SER A 306 -12.69 -10.24 -11.41
CA SER A 306 -12.69 -11.68 -11.72
C SER A 306 -12.34 -12.54 -10.49
N THR A 307 -11.45 -12.05 -9.62
CA THR A 307 -11.15 -12.70 -8.34
C THR A 307 -12.36 -12.61 -7.41
N LEU A 308 -13.01 -11.44 -7.38
CA LEU A 308 -14.20 -11.20 -6.56
C LEU A 308 -15.36 -12.13 -6.94
N VAL A 309 -15.78 -12.16 -8.20
CA VAL A 309 -16.92 -13.00 -8.63
C VAL A 309 -16.65 -14.49 -8.42
N ARG A 310 -15.43 -14.98 -8.69
CA ARG A 310 -15.08 -16.39 -8.46
C ARG A 310 -15.17 -16.76 -6.98
N SER A 311 -14.72 -15.86 -6.11
CA SER A 311 -14.81 -16.05 -4.66
C SER A 311 -16.26 -16.02 -4.18
N LEU A 312 -17.08 -15.13 -4.73
CA LEU A 312 -18.52 -15.07 -4.44
C LEU A 312 -19.26 -16.31 -4.95
N MET A 313 -18.87 -16.90 -6.08
CA MET A 313 -19.40 -18.20 -6.55
C MET A 313 -19.13 -19.33 -5.56
N GLN A 314 -17.96 -19.33 -4.90
CA GLN A 314 -17.64 -20.32 -3.87
C GLN A 314 -18.44 -20.08 -2.58
N ILE A 315 -18.74 -18.83 -2.26
CA ILE A 315 -19.53 -18.45 -1.06
C ILE A 315 -21.02 -18.73 -1.28
N LEU A 316 -21.57 -18.37 -2.44
CA LEU A 316 -23.01 -18.40 -2.72
C LEU A 316 -23.49 -19.68 -3.42
N GLY A 317 -22.57 -20.41 -4.06
CA GLY A 317 -22.86 -21.55 -4.93
C GLY A 317 -22.92 -21.15 -6.40
N THR A 318 -22.28 -21.93 -7.28
CA THR A 318 -22.15 -21.63 -8.71
C THR A 318 -23.49 -21.56 -9.46
N GLY A 319 -24.48 -22.35 -9.04
CA GLY A 319 -25.82 -22.35 -9.65
C GLY A 319 -26.68 -21.13 -9.31
N GLU A 320 -26.28 -20.32 -8.33
CA GLU A 320 -27.01 -19.14 -7.88
C GLU A 320 -26.34 -17.83 -8.32
N VAL A 321 -25.24 -17.91 -9.09
CA VAL A 321 -24.49 -16.76 -9.59
C VAL A 321 -24.52 -16.73 -11.11
N VAL A 322 -24.98 -15.61 -11.67
CA VAL A 322 -24.96 -15.35 -13.11
C VAL A 322 -23.91 -14.31 -13.42
N ASP A 323 -22.92 -14.67 -14.24
CA ASP A 323 -21.90 -13.73 -14.75
C ASP A 323 -22.13 -13.49 -16.25
N LEU A 324 -22.60 -12.29 -16.58
CA LEU A 324 -22.93 -11.87 -17.94
C LEU A 324 -21.71 -11.73 -18.86
N ARG A 325 -20.50 -11.89 -18.33
CA ARG A 325 -19.26 -11.92 -19.13
C ARG A 325 -18.98 -13.30 -19.72
N MET A 326 -19.59 -14.35 -19.17
CA MET A 326 -19.41 -15.70 -19.68
C MET A 326 -20.17 -15.88 -21.00
N ARG A 327 -19.52 -16.51 -21.98
CA ARG A 327 -20.11 -16.74 -23.30
C ARG A 327 -21.28 -17.71 -23.18
N GLY A 328 -22.40 -17.37 -23.80
CA GLY A 328 -23.60 -18.21 -23.79
C GLY A 328 -24.48 -18.04 -22.55
N THR A 329 -24.09 -17.21 -21.58
CA THR A 329 -24.98 -16.86 -20.46
C THR A 329 -26.20 -16.10 -20.99
N GLU A 330 -27.39 -16.63 -20.73
CA GLU A 330 -28.64 -15.95 -21.01
C GLU A 330 -28.73 -14.64 -20.21
N ARG A 331 -29.33 -13.60 -20.80
CA ARG A 331 -29.49 -12.30 -20.13
C ARG A 331 -30.78 -12.29 -19.29
N PRO A 332 -30.83 -11.53 -18.19
CA PRO A 332 -32.00 -11.51 -17.32
C PRO A 332 -33.31 -11.19 -18.04
N ASP A 333 -33.30 -10.31 -19.05
CA ASP A 333 -34.49 -9.95 -19.83
C ASP A 333 -35.04 -11.09 -20.72
N LYS A 334 -34.27 -12.18 -20.88
CA LYS A 334 -34.65 -13.38 -21.63
C LYS A 334 -34.97 -14.60 -20.77
N MET A 335 -34.51 -14.61 -19.51
CA MET A 335 -34.77 -15.68 -18.56
C MET A 335 -36.25 -15.75 -18.16
N ALA A 336 -36.75 -16.93 -17.81
CA ALA A 336 -38.04 -17.07 -17.14
C ALA A 336 -38.01 -16.46 -15.73
N ALA A 337 -39.18 -16.03 -15.21
CA ALA A 337 -39.28 -15.42 -13.88
C ALA A 337 -38.76 -16.35 -12.76
N ALA A 338 -39.04 -17.66 -12.86
CA ALA A 338 -38.55 -18.66 -11.91
C ALA A 338 -37.00 -18.71 -11.88
N ASP A 339 -36.35 -18.66 -13.03
CA ASP A 339 -34.89 -18.67 -13.12
C ASP A 339 -34.28 -17.38 -12.56
N ARG A 340 -34.89 -16.23 -12.86
CA ARG A 340 -34.47 -14.94 -12.27
C ARG A 340 -34.59 -14.92 -10.75
N HIS A 341 -35.60 -15.59 -10.18
CA HIS A 341 -35.80 -15.66 -8.74
C HIS A 341 -34.68 -16.45 -8.04
N ARG A 342 -34.10 -17.47 -8.70
CA ARG A 342 -32.98 -18.27 -8.18
C ARG A 342 -31.64 -17.54 -8.16
N ILE A 343 -31.50 -16.44 -8.88
CA ILE A 343 -30.23 -15.70 -8.92
C ILE A 343 -29.99 -15.04 -7.56
N ARG A 344 -28.87 -15.30 -6.89
CA ARG A 344 -28.44 -14.57 -5.68
C ARG A 344 -27.45 -13.46 -6.01
N LEU A 345 -26.65 -13.65 -7.05
CA LEU A 345 -25.69 -12.66 -7.53
C LEU A 345 -25.73 -12.54 -9.04
N LEU A 346 -25.91 -11.31 -9.53
CA LEU A 346 -25.68 -10.95 -10.92
C LEU A 346 -24.38 -10.16 -11.03
N SER A 347 -23.46 -10.60 -11.89
CA SER A 347 -22.19 -9.91 -12.14
C SER A 347 -21.98 -9.64 -13.62
N GLY A 348 -21.35 -8.52 -13.95
CA GLY A 348 -20.97 -8.24 -15.34
C GLY A 348 -20.50 -6.81 -15.58
N HIS A 349 -20.07 -6.56 -16.81
CA HIS A 349 -19.71 -5.23 -17.29
C HIS A 349 -20.99 -4.45 -17.65
N PHE A 350 -21.71 -3.97 -16.64
CA PHE A 350 -22.92 -3.17 -16.81
C PHE A 350 -22.91 -1.93 -15.92
N HIS A 351 -23.60 -0.88 -16.38
CA HIS A 351 -23.80 0.34 -15.62
C HIS A 351 -24.76 0.12 -14.45
N PHE A 352 -24.60 0.92 -13.39
CA PHE A 352 -25.56 0.98 -12.28
C PHE A 352 -27.00 1.11 -12.80
N GLY A 353 -27.91 0.29 -12.26
CA GLY A 353 -29.33 0.31 -12.62
C GLY A 353 -29.72 -0.51 -13.84
N ALA A 354 -28.76 -0.98 -14.67
CA ALA A 354 -29.05 -1.56 -15.99
C ALA A 354 -30.01 -2.77 -15.98
N TRP A 355 -30.00 -3.57 -14.90
CA TRP A 355 -30.76 -4.81 -14.81
C TRP A 355 -31.85 -4.79 -13.73
N GLU A 356 -32.04 -3.68 -13.01
CA GLU A 356 -32.98 -3.64 -11.86
C GLU A 356 -34.41 -3.99 -12.28
N GLY A 357 -34.86 -3.49 -13.43
CA GLY A 357 -36.21 -3.74 -13.94
C GLY A 357 -36.49 -5.20 -14.32
N CYS A 358 -35.49 -6.08 -14.32
CA CYS A 358 -35.68 -7.51 -14.57
C CYS A 358 -36.03 -8.29 -13.29
N PHE A 359 -35.91 -7.69 -12.10
CA PHE A 359 -36.07 -8.38 -10.83
C PHE A 359 -37.10 -7.71 -9.93
N GLU A 360 -37.92 -8.51 -9.25
CA GLU A 360 -38.87 -8.03 -8.23
C GLU A 360 -38.17 -7.72 -6.89
N ARG A 361 -36.94 -8.22 -6.73
CA ARG A 361 -36.11 -8.02 -5.53
C ARG A 361 -35.29 -6.74 -5.64
N ARG A 362 -35.00 -6.13 -4.49
CA ARG A 362 -34.15 -4.93 -4.39
C ARG A 362 -32.71 -5.25 -4.78
N ALA A 363 -32.19 -4.53 -5.78
CA ALA A 363 -30.77 -4.60 -6.13
C ALA A 363 -29.89 -3.88 -5.09
N VAL A 364 -28.95 -4.62 -4.53
CA VAL A 364 -27.90 -4.16 -3.59
C VAL A 364 -26.55 -4.38 -4.27
N TYR A 365 -25.74 -3.33 -4.39
CA TYR A 365 -24.54 -3.38 -5.20
C TYR A 365 -23.26 -3.58 -4.40
N LEU A 366 -22.25 -4.19 -5.00
CA LEU A 366 -20.87 -4.11 -4.56
C LEU A 366 -19.93 -3.98 -5.76
N ALA A 367 -18.74 -3.44 -5.53
CA ALA A 367 -17.74 -3.28 -6.59
C ALA A 367 -16.32 -3.18 -6.03
N ALA A 368 -15.35 -3.27 -6.94
CA ALA A 368 -13.96 -2.95 -6.67
C ALA A 368 -13.48 -1.89 -7.66
N VAL A 369 -12.69 -0.92 -7.18
CA VAL A 369 -12.06 0.14 -7.97
C VAL A 369 -10.54 0.02 -7.96
N ARG A 370 -9.87 0.69 -8.87
CA ARG A 370 -8.40 0.79 -8.92
C ARG A 370 -8.06 2.22 -9.30
N ASP A 371 -6.84 2.68 -8.97
CA ASP A 371 -6.34 3.96 -9.46
C ASP A 371 -6.65 4.07 -10.97
N PRO A 372 -7.27 5.17 -11.43
CA PRO A 372 -7.78 5.27 -12.79
C PRO A 372 -6.73 5.03 -13.88
N PHE A 373 -5.52 5.56 -13.70
CA PHE A 373 -4.42 5.40 -14.66
C PHE A 373 -3.85 3.98 -14.61
N GLU A 374 -3.63 3.43 -13.41
CA GLU A 374 -3.21 2.03 -13.21
C GLU A 374 -4.18 1.02 -13.82
N ARG A 375 -5.48 1.29 -13.70
CA ARG A 375 -6.54 0.52 -14.34
C ARG A 375 -6.42 0.60 -15.86
N PHE A 376 -6.24 1.81 -16.42
CA PHE A 376 -6.07 2.00 -17.86
C PHE A 376 -4.82 1.28 -18.38
N ARG A 377 -3.67 1.43 -17.71
CA ARG A 377 -2.42 0.72 -18.04
C ARG A 377 -2.62 -0.79 -18.04
N SER A 378 -3.29 -1.32 -17.02
CA SER A 378 -3.60 -2.75 -16.96
C SER A 378 -4.58 -3.21 -18.05
N PHE A 379 -5.47 -2.33 -18.53
CA PHE A 379 -6.38 -2.60 -19.64
C PHE A 379 -5.63 -2.58 -20.97
N HIS A 380 -4.83 -1.55 -21.22
CA HIS A 380 -3.97 -1.43 -22.40
C HIS A 380 -3.09 -2.68 -22.58
N ALA A 381 -2.34 -3.07 -21.55
CA ALA A 381 -1.51 -4.27 -21.63
C ALA A 381 -2.32 -5.56 -21.84
N PHE A 382 -3.54 -5.65 -21.29
CA PHE A 382 -4.44 -6.76 -21.56
C PHE A 382 -4.89 -6.80 -23.04
N VAL A 383 -5.13 -5.63 -23.63
CA VAL A 383 -5.49 -5.48 -25.03
C VAL A 383 -4.30 -5.82 -25.93
N CYS A 384 -3.09 -5.30 -25.67
CA CYS A 384 -1.87 -5.61 -26.45
C CYS A 384 -1.61 -7.12 -26.59
N LEU A 385 -1.93 -7.91 -25.56
CA LEU A 385 -1.76 -9.36 -25.58
C LEU A 385 -2.86 -10.11 -26.36
N ARG A 386 -3.86 -9.41 -26.89
CA ARG A 386 -5.06 -10.01 -27.52
C ARG A 386 -5.42 -9.29 -28.82
N PRO A 387 -4.80 -9.66 -29.94
CA PRO A 387 -5.11 -9.10 -31.26
C PRO A 387 -6.60 -9.17 -31.66
N ARG A 388 -7.34 -10.15 -31.12
CA ARG A 388 -8.80 -10.31 -31.35
C ARG A 388 -9.67 -9.44 -30.44
N HIS A 389 -9.09 -8.66 -29.52
CA HIS A 389 -9.86 -7.79 -28.64
C HIS A 389 -10.44 -6.61 -29.45
N PRO A 390 -11.70 -6.20 -29.24
CA PRO A 390 -12.31 -5.12 -30.03
C PRO A 390 -11.54 -3.78 -29.96
N ALA A 391 -10.88 -3.51 -28.84
CA ALA A 391 -10.04 -2.32 -28.68
C ALA A 391 -8.62 -2.45 -29.24
N TYR A 392 -8.22 -3.63 -29.75
CA TYR A 392 -6.86 -3.86 -30.25
C TYR A 392 -6.45 -2.91 -31.38
N PRO A 393 -7.26 -2.70 -32.44
CA PRO A 393 -6.92 -1.76 -33.50
C PRO A 393 -6.78 -0.30 -33.00
N LEU A 394 -7.39 0.02 -31.85
CA LEU A 394 -7.41 1.37 -31.28
C LEU A 394 -6.22 1.65 -30.37
N ILE A 395 -5.81 0.69 -29.55
CA ILE A 395 -4.77 0.91 -28.52
C ILE A 395 -3.75 -0.23 -28.39
N GLY A 396 -4.00 -1.39 -28.98
CA GLY A 396 -3.20 -2.61 -28.75
C GLY A 396 -1.84 -2.62 -29.44
N GLU A 397 -1.70 -1.91 -30.56
CA GLU A 397 -0.44 -1.79 -31.33
C GLU A 397 0.38 -0.54 -30.97
N ARG A 398 -0.06 0.20 -29.94
CA ARG A 398 0.47 1.53 -29.61
C ARG A 398 1.20 1.52 -28.28
N THR A 399 2.09 2.50 -28.10
CA THR A 399 2.68 2.76 -26.79
C THR A 399 1.60 3.18 -25.78
N LEU A 400 1.93 3.15 -24.48
CA LEU A 400 0.97 3.59 -23.46
C LEU A 400 0.60 5.06 -23.63
N GLY A 401 1.57 5.93 -23.93
CA GLY A 401 1.33 7.35 -24.18
C GLY A 401 0.39 7.59 -25.37
N GLU A 402 0.65 6.96 -26.51
CA GLU A 402 -0.21 7.04 -27.70
C GLU A 402 -1.62 6.51 -27.45
N ALA A 403 -1.73 5.39 -26.73
CA ALA A 403 -3.01 4.81 -26.34
C ALA A 403 -3.81 5.77 -25.44
N VAL A 404 -3.16 6.43 -24.48
CA VAL A 404 -3.79 7.45 -23.64
C VAL A 404 -4.27 8.62 -24.49
N GLU A 405 -3.41 9.16 -25.36
CA GLU A 405 -3.76 10.30 -26.20
C GLU A 405 -4.98 10.03 -27.07
N ILE A 406 -5.00 8.88 -27.75
CA ILE A 406 -6.12 8.49 -28.62
C ILE A 406 -7.39 8.24 -27.81
N ALA A 407 -7.31 7.51 -26.69
CA ALA A 407 -8.47 7.21 -25.88
C ALA A 407 -9.10 8.48 -25.28
N VAL A 408 -8.28 9.42 -24.83
CA VAL A 408 -8.71 10.70 -24.27
C VAL A 408 -9.25 11.64 -25.35
N ARG A 409 -8.53 11.79 -26.47
CA ARG A 409 -8.90 12.70 -27.58
C ARG A 409 -10.21 12.30 -28.22
N ASN A 410 -10.44 11.00 -28.39
CA ASN A 410 -11.66 10.47 -29.03
C ASN A 410 -12.78 10.18 -28.03
N GLY A 411 -12.58 10.45 -26.73
CA GLY A 411 -13.60 10.22 -25.70
C GLY A 411 -13.99 8.75 -25.54
N TYR A 412 -13.07 7.82 -25.80
CA TYR A 412 -13.36 6.40 -25.64
C TYR A 412 -13.64 6.07 -24.18
N GLY A 413 -14.68 5.27 -23.94
CA GLY A 413 -15.14 4.96 -22.59
C GLY A 413 -14.07 4.34 -21.70
N CYS A 414 -13.11 3.60 -22.29
CA CYS A 414 -11.99 3.05 -21.55
C CYS A 414 -11.00 4.11 -21.03
N GLY A 415 -10.92 5.31 -21.63
CA GLY A 415 -9.91 6.32 -21.29
C GLY A 415 -10.45 7.62 -20.67
N VAL A 416 -11.77 7.74 -20.49
CA VAL A 416 -12.41 8.96 -19.96
C VAL A 416 -13.53 8.62 -18.97
N ASP A 417 -13.32 9.02 -17.71
CA ASP A 417 -14.27 8.97 -16.59
C ASP A 417 -15.00 7.60 -16.50
N TYR A 418 -14.23 6.52 -16.62
CA TYR A 418 -14.73 5.15 -16.68
C TYR A 418 -15.49 4.74 -15.41
N LEU A 419 -14.90 4.95 -14.23
CA LEU A 419 -15.52 4.63 -12.95
C LEU A 419 -16.82 5.43 -12.77
N ALA A 420 -16.77 6.73 -13.03
CA ALA A 420 -17.90 7.63 -12.88
C ALA A 420 -19.07 7.24 -13.80
N ARG A 421 -18.80 6.81 -15.05
CA ARG A 421 -19.84 6.34 -15.99
C ARG A 421 -20.53 5.06 -15.50
N TYR A 422 -19.75 4.10 -15.01
CA TYR A 422 -20.33 2.85 -14.50
C TYR A 422 -21.17 3.08 -13.24
N PHE A 423 -20.67 3.84 -12.28
CA PHE A 423 -21.41 4.13 -11.04
C PHE A 423 -22.56 5.13 -11.25
N GLY A 424 -22.44 6.05 -12.21
CA GLY A 424 -23.48 7.01 -12.55
C GLY A 424 -24.67 6.41 -13.30
N GLY A 425 -24.56 5.18 -13.82
CA GLY A 425 -25.66 4.50 -14.49
C GLY A 425 -25.91 4.97 -15.93
N SER A 426 -24.96 5.67 -16.56
CA SER A 426 -25.10 6.13 -17.95
C SER A 426 -23.76 6.19 -18.66
N THR A 427 -23.82 6.16 -19.99
CA THR A 427 -22.69 6.52 -20.84
C THR A 427 -22.46 8.03 -20.90
N ARG A 428 -23.43 8.84 -20.44
CA ARG A 428 -23.31 10.30 -20.33
C ARG A 428 -22.58 10.71 -19.07
N TRP A 429 -22.03 11.93 -19.10
CA TRP A 429 -21.33 12.54 -17.99
C TRP A 429 -22.30 12.88 -16.85
N TRP A 430 -21.89 12.61 -15.61
CA TRP A 430 -22.67 12.91 -14.41
C TRP A 430 -21.85 13.72 -13.41
N PRO A 431 -22.46 14.66 -12.69
CA PRO A 431 -21.82 15.27 -11.54
C PRO A 431 -21.44 14.21 -10.50
N PHE A 432 -20.26 14.36 -9.90
CA PHE A 432 -19.79 13.48 -8.83
C PHE A 432 -20.82 13.31 -7.70
N ALA A 433 -21.59 14.35 -7.36
CA ALA A 433 -22.64 14.27 -6.35
C ALA A 433 -23.66 13.15 -6.59
N ARG A 434 -24.02 12.89 -7.85
CA ARG A 434 -24.95 11.79 -8.21
C ARG A 434 -24.28 10.43 -8.04
N VAL A 435 -23.03 10.31 -8.51
CA VAL A 435 -22.24 9.08 -8.34
C VAL A 435 -22.09 8.75 -6.86
N ARG A 436 -21.73 9.75 -6.04
CA ARG A 436 -21.65 9.63 -4.57
C ARG A 436 -22.97 9.17 -3.95
N ALA A 437 -24.10 9.75 -4.38
CA ALA A 437 -25.42 9.35 -3.87
C ALA A 437 -25.70 7.86 -4.16
N HIS A 438 -25.39 7.39 -5.37
CA HIS A 438 -25.52 5.96 -5.70
C HIS A 438 -24.60 5.10 -4.82
N LEU A 439 -23.33 5.48 -4.67
CA LEU A 439 -22.35 4.75 -3.83
C LEU A 439 -22.83 4.62 -2.39
N GLU A 440 -23.34 5.69 -1.78
CA GLU A 440 -23.78 5.64 -0.37
C GLU A 440 -25.09 4.90 -0.16
N GLN A 441 -26.05 5.05 -1.08
CA GLN A 441 -27.41 4.56 -0.88
C GLN A 441 -27.65 3.14 -1.40
N ARG A 442 -26.88 2.74 -2.42
CA ARG A 442 -27.16 1.53 -3.21
C ARG A 442 -26.03 0.52 -3.18
N TYR A 443 -24.80 0.92 -2.85
CA TYR A 443 -23.70 -0.01 -2.69
C TYR A 443 -23.54 -0.39 -1.21
N ILE A 444 -23.51 -1.69 -0.93
CA ILE A 444 -23.19 -2.19 0.41
C ILE A 444 -21.72 -1.93 0.74
N ALA A 445 -20.84 -2.06 -0.25
CA ALA A 445 -19.44 -1.66 -0.19
C ALA A 445 -18.85 -1.50 -1.59
N VAL A 446 -17.94 -0.53 -1.74
CA VAL A 446 -17.01 -0.44 -2.87
C VAL A 446 -15.61 -0.35 -2.32
N VAL A 447 -14.67 -1.16 -2.80
CA VAL A 447 -13.32 -1.21 -2.20
C VAL A 447 -12.22 -0.99 -3.23
N PRO A 448 -11.06 -0.44 -2.83
CA PRO A 448 -9.87 -0.45 -3.67
C PRO A 448 -9.45 -1.89 -3.99
N HIS A 449 -8.81 -2.09 -5.15
CA HIS A 449 -8.47 -3.42 -5.64
C HIS A 449 -7.59 -4.23 -4.65
N ALA A 450 -6.76 -3.54 -3.86
CA ALA A 450 -5.91 -4.14 -2.83
C ALA A 450 -6.73 -4.74 -1.66
N GLU A 451 -7.96 -4.25 -1.46
CA GLU A 451 -8.85 -4.58 -0.35
C GLU A 451 -9.92 -5.61 -0.73
N VAL A 452 -9.93 -6.10 -1.98
CA VAL A 452 -10.88 -7.14 -2.45
C VAL A 452 -10.86 -8.40 -1.58
N GLY A 453 -9.68 -8.80 -1.09
CA GLY A 453 -9.56 -9.94 -0.17
C GLY A 453 -10.31 -9.72 1.15
N ARG A 454 -10.33 -8.49 1.67
CA ARG A 454 -11.09 -8.14 2.88
C ARG A 454 -12.58 -8.09 2.61
N LEU A 455 -13.01 -7.53 1.47
CA LEU A 455 -14.42 -7.57 1.06
C LEU A 455 -14.94 -9.01 0.96
N ILE A 456 -14.16 -9.92 0.38
CA ILE A 456 -14.51 -11.35 0.29
C ILE A 456 -14.65 -11.96 1.69
N ALA A 457 -13.71 -11.69 2.59
CA ALA A 457 -13.75 -12.19 3.96
C ALA A 457 -14.98 -11.66 4.73
N CYS A 458 -15.26 -10.36 4.65
CA CYS A 458 -16.44 -9.74 5.25
C CYS A 458 -17.74 -10.34 4.68
N THR A 459 -17.78 -10.60 3.37
CA THR A 459 -18.95 -11.21 2.73
C THR A 459 -19.16 -12.65 3.22
N ALA A 460 -18.09 -13.44 3.27
CA ALA A 460 -18.16 -14.81 3.79
C ALA A 460 -18.62 -14.84 5.25
N GLU A 461 -18.01 -14.02 6.11
CA GLU A 461 -18.37 -13.90 7.53
C GLU A 461 -19.83 -13.47 7.72
N ALA A 462 -20.28 -12.44 7.00
CA ALA A 462 -21.65 -11.93 7.09
C ALA A 462 -22.70 -12.98 6.67
N PHE A 463 -22.30 -13.88 5.77
CA PHE A 463 -23.10 -15.02 5.33
C PHE A 463 -22.89 -16.29 6.15
N GLY A 464 -22.06 -16.24 7.21
CA GLY A 464 -21.71 -17.37 8.06
C GLY A 464 -21.00 -18.51 7.31
N MET A 465 -20.30 -18.18 6.24
CA MET A 465 -19.52 -19.08 5.40
C MET A 465 -18.02 -18.89 5.71
N ALA A 466 -17.23 -19.94 5.49
CA ALA A 466 -15.77 -19.80 5.51
C ALA A 466 -15.30 -19.03 4.26
N PRO A 467 -14.31 -18.13 4.38
CA PRO A 467 -13.73 -17.51 3.21
C PRO A 467 -13.03 -18.59 2.34
N PRO A 468 -12.99 -18.41 1.01
CA PRO A 468 -12.22 -19.25 0.10
C PRO A 468 -10.80 -19.52 0.59
N ALA A 469 -10.40 -20.79 0.64
CA ALA A 469 -9.09 -21.22 1.16
C ALA A 469 -7.90 -20.63 0.38
N THR A 470 -8.10 -20.35 -0.91
CA THR A 470 -7.09 -19.73 -1.78
C THR A 470 -7.68 -18.52 -2.47
N LEU A 471 -7.33 -17.33 -2.00
CA LEU A 471 -7.42 -16.13 -2.82
C LEU A 471 -6.32 -16.21 -3.87
N GLN A 472 -6.67 -16.58 -5.11
CA GLN A 472 -5.76 -16.37 -6.23
C GLN A 472 -5.51 -14.87 -6.34
N ARG A 473 -4.38 -14.44 -5.77
CA ARG A 473 -3.76 -13.18 -6.15
C ARG A 473 -3.34 -13.37 -7.59
N ASN A 474 -4.07 -12.75 -8.51
CA ASN A 474 -3.50 -12.49 -9.82
C ASN A 474 -2.26 -11.66 -9.54
N VAL A 475 -1.09 -12.30 -9.62
CA VAL A 475 0.19 -11.62 -9.55
C VAL A 475 0.08 -10.49 -10.54
N ALA A 476 0.20 -9.24 -10.07
CA ALA A 476 0.23 -8.11 -10.97
C ALA A 476 1.36 -8.41 -11.95
N THR A 477 1.01 -8.75 -13.19
CA THR A 477 2.02 -8.92 -14.23
C THR A 477 2.81 -7.63 -14.21
N SER A 478 4.11 -7.75 -13.95
CA SER A 478 5.03 -6.62 -13.96
C SER A 478 4.97 -6.02 -15.35
N TYR A 479 4.26 -4.93 -15.52
CA TYR A 479 4.26 -4.17 -16.77
C TYR A 479 5.43 -3.19 -16.70
N PRO A 480 6.03 -2.81 -17.85
CA PRO A 480 7.01 -1.74 -17.90
C PRO A 480 6.46 -0.51 -17.16
N SER A 481 7.28 0.10 -16.30
CA SER A 481 6.92 1.21 -15.41
C SER A 481 6.79 2.56 -16.15
N SER A 482 6.26 2.55 -17.38
CA SER A 482 6.03 3.78 -18.12
C SER A 482 4.86 4.55 -17.52
N ASP A 483 5.09 5.85 -17.27
CA ASP A 483 4.09 6.84 -16.87
C ASP A 483 3.73 7.79 -18.03
N GLU A 484 4.06 7.40 -19.27
CA GLU A 484 3.70 8.16 -20.47
C GLU A 484 2.20 8.43 -20.54
N GLY A 485 1.84 9.69 -20.83
CA GLY A 485 0.45 10.12 -20.91
C GLY A 485 -0.25 10.34 -19.56
N ARG A 486 0.37 10.01 -18.42
CA ARG A 486 -0.27 10.12 -17.08
C ARG A 486 -0.83 11.50 -16.79
N THR A 487 -0.05 12.56 -17.04
CA THR A 487 -0.48 13.96 -16.83
C THR A 487 -1.73 14.30 -17.65
N LEU A 488 -1.76 13.91 -18.92
CA LEU A 488 -2.92 14.10 -19.79
C LEU A 488 -4.13 13.31 -19.29
N PHE A 489 -3.91 12.05 -18.90
CA PHE A 489 -4.95 11.16 -18.40
C PHE A 489 -5.59 11.72 -17.13
N VAL A 490 -4.80 12.12 -16.13
CA VAL A 490 -5.27 12.71 -14.86
C VAL A 490 -6.09 13.97 -15.13
N LYS A 491 -5.60 14.86 -15.99
CA LYS A 491 -6.31 16.10 -16.35
C LYS A 491 -7.71 15.84 -16.92
N ARG A 492 -7.88 14.72 -17.63
CA ARG A 492 -9.10 14.38 -18.37
C ARG A 492 -10.02 13.40 -17.64
N ASN A 493 -9.55 12.81 -16.55
CA ASN A 493 -10.27 11.80 -15.75
C ASN A 493 -10.53 12.30 -14.31
N ARG A 494 -10.80 13.60 -14.13
CA ARG A 494 -10.95 14.21 -12.80
C ARG A 494 -12.07 13.56 -11.99
N LEU A 495 -13.18 13.16 -12.61
CA LEU A 495 -14.27 12.50 -11.88
C LEU A 495 -13.87 11.12 -11.40
N ASP A 496 -13.12 10.36 -12.21
CA ASP A 496 -12.64 9.04 -11.82
C ASP A 496 -11.71 9.11 -10.62
N TYR A 497 -10.83 10.12 -10.57
CA TYR A 497 -10.01 10.38 -9.39
C TYR A 497 -10.84 10.77 -8.17
N GLN A 498 -11.84 11.65 -8.32
CA GLN A 498 -12.76 11.96 -7.21
C GLN A 498 -13.51 10.72 -6.69
N VAL A 499 -13.94 9.82 -7.59
CA VAL A 499 -14.56 8.56 -7.21
C VAL A 499 -13.58 7.65 -6.50
N PHE A 500 -12.36 7.52 -7.02
CA PHE A 500 -11.33 6.66 -6.44
C PHE A 500 -10.92 7.12 -5.03
N ASP A 501 -10.64 8.42 -4.87
CA ASP A 501 -10.26 9.02 -3.58
C ASP A 501 -11.40 8.85 -2.57
N TYR A 502 -12.63 9.15 -2.97
CA TYR A 502 -13.81 8.92 -2.13
C TYR A 502 -13.94 7.47 -1.66
N VAL A 503 -13.70 6.51 -2.54
CA VAL A 503 -13.74 5.08 -2.18
C VAL A 503 -12.60 4.72 -1.21
N ASN A 504 -11.39 5.26 -1.39
CA ASN A 504 -10.30 5.04 -0.45
C ASN A 504 -10.67 5.55 0.95
N ASP A 505 -11.20 6.78 1.03
CA ASP A 505 -11.60 7.42 2.29
C ASP A 505 -12.69 6.62 3.02
N ARG A 506 -13.64 6.04 2.25
CA ARG A 506 -14.79 5.29 2.81
C ARG A 506 -14.54 3.80 3.01
N CYS A 507 -13.45 3.25 2.49
CA CYS A 507 -13.23 1.80 2.45
C CYS A 507 -13.29 1.15 3.84
N GLU A 508 -12.59 1.72 4.83
CA GLU A 508 -12.58 1.18 6.19
C GLU A 508 -13.96 1.21 6.83
N GLN A 509 -14.69 2.32 6.66
CA GLN A 509 -16.05 2.47 7.15
C GLN A 509 -16.98 1.42 6.51
N TRP A 510 -16.97 1.28 5.19
CA TRP A 510 -17.83 0.32 4.49
C TRP A 510 -17.54 -1.13 4.87
N LEU A 511 -16.26 -1.50 5.05
CA LEU A 511 -15.88 -2.84 5.48
C LEU A 511 -16.26 -3.13 6.93
N SER A 512 -16.09 -2.14 7.83
CA SER A 512 -16.54 -2.22 9.22
C SER A 512 -18.06 -2.39 9.32
N ASP A 513 -18.79 -1.54 8.62
CA ASP A 513 -20.25 -1.49 8.68
C ASP A 513 -20.91 -2.62 7.87
N PHE A 514 -20.13 -3.40 7.11
CA PHE A 514 -20.65 -4.37 6.15
C PHE A 514 -21.67 -5.35 6.79
N PRO A 515 -21.39 -6.02 7.93
CA PRO A 515 -22.34 -6.96 8.52
C PRO A 515 -23.63 -6.25 8.99
N SER A 516 -23.51 -5.06 9.55
CA SER A 516 -24.65 -4.28 10.04
C SER A 516 -25.51 -3.75 8.89
N ARG A 517 -24.89 -3.27 7.80
CA ARG A 517 -25.57 -2.86 6.57
C ARG A 517 -26.35 -4.02 5.96
N LEU A 518 -25.73 -5.20 5.87
CA LEU A 518 -26.39 -6.41 5.37
C LEU A 518 -27.59 -6.80 6.24
N THR A 519 -27.44 -6.74 7.57
CA THR A 519 -28.51 -7.07 8.52
C THR A 519 -29.72 -6.14 8.37
N ARG A 520 -29.48 -4.83 8.21
CA ARG A 520 -30.57 -3.86 7.96
C ARG A 520 -31.31 -4.13 6.65
N LEU A 521 -30.58 -4.52 5.60
CA LEU A 521 -31.16 -4.88 4.31
C LEU A 521 -31.97 -6.18 4.37
N ALA A 522 -31.55 -7.14 5.20
CA ALA A 522 -32.28 -8.39 5.43
C ALA A 522 -33.59 -8.16 6.21
N ALA A 523 -33.63 -7.21 7.15
CA ALA A 523 -34.82 -6.88 7.95
C ALA A 523 -35.94 -6.17 7.15
N GLY A 524 -35.81 -6.01 5.83
CA GLY A 524 -36.79 -5.31 5.00
C GLY A 524 -36.92 -3.82 5.28
N SER A 525 -36.04 -3.25 6.11
CA SER A 525 -36.06 -1.83 6.43
C SER A 525 -35.74 -1.02 5.17
N LYS A 526 -36.66 -0.11 4.77
CA LYS A 526 -36.32 0.94 3.79
C LYS A 526 -35.17 1.78 4.38
N PRO A 527 -34.17 2.14 3.56
CA PRO A 527 -32.95 2.82 4.01
C PRO A 527 -33.22 4.19 4.60
#